data_AF-A0A7U5XWC2-F1
#
_entry.id   AF-A0A7U5XWC2-F1
#
_cell.length_a   1.000
_cell.length_b   1.000
_cell.length_c   1.000
_cell.angle_alpha   90.00
_cell.angle_beta   90.00
_cell.angle_gamma   90.00
#
_symmetry.space_group_name_H-M   'P 1'
#
loop_
_entity.id
_entity.type
_entity.pdbx_description
1 polymer ?
#
loop_
_entity_poly.entity_id
_entity_poly.type
_entity_poly.pdbx_seq_one_letter_code
_entity_poly.pdbx_strand_id
1 'polypeptide(L)'
;MKVHDTVVTGQQLTLSNLDVNILGPGATLERCDVYSDCASAALVMAGLDMRESSFTQQHRALIEARFKKAHFSGVTFRGSFTDCDFGDWDAPVRPHVANCDFSEAKLDGCRFLHCDIDTIKFPKWPGFTLTHPILARDFVLSRKWPVKVGVILDIYTDNDSECVAIAGDAARLARKAGITLDELRDLLQPIPGMLILD
;
A
#
# COMPACT_ATOMS: atom_id res chain seq x y z
N MET A 1 21.25 -1.22 -8.75
CA MET A 1 21.76 -1.86 -7.51
C MET A 1 21.26 -3.31 -7.41
N LYS A 2 22.09 -4.24 -6.94
CA LYS A 2 21.71 -5.65 -6.74
C LYS A 2 22.14 -6.06 -5.33
N VAL A 3 21.21 -6.46 -4.48
CA VAL A 3 21.44 -6.92 -3.10
C VAL A 3 20.72 -8.24 -2.94
N HIS A 4 21.44 -9.33 -2.70
CA HIS A 4 20.88 -10.67 -2.50
C HIS A 4 21.72 -11.43 -1.47
N ASP A 5 21.10 -12.36 -0.74
CA ASP A 5 21.75 -13.27 0.23
C ASP A 5 22.74 -12.58 1.20
N THR A 6 22.40 -11.36 1.64
CA THR A 6 23.26 -10.55 2.48
C THR A 6 22.47 -9.70 3.46
N VAL A 7 23.12 -9.27 4.53
CA VAL A 7 22.57 -8.35 5.52
C VAL A 7 23.23 -6.99 5.33
N VAL A 8 22.42 -5.96 5.10
CA VAL A 8 22.86 -4.57 5.05
C VAL A 8 22.25 -3.84 6.24
N THR A 9 23.07 -3.19 7.04
CA THR A 9 22.64 -2.54 8.28
C THR A 9 23.10 -1.09 8.34
N GLY A 10 22.21 -0.16 8.69
CA GLY A 10 22.58 1.23 8.97
C GLY A 10 23.01 2.04 7.74
N GLN A 11 22.69 1.57 6.53
CA GLN A 11 23.14 2.22 5.29
C GLN A 11 22.04 3.00 4.61
N GLN A 12 22.45 4.02 3.87
CA GLN A 12 21.61 4.69 2.89
C GLN A 12 21.78 4.01 1.52
N LEU A 13 20.67 3.62 0.90
CA LEU A 13 20.63 3.00 -0.42
C LEU A 13 19.84 3.90 -1.37
N THR A 14 20.44 4.23 -2.52
CA THR A 14 19.75 5.00 -3.57
C THR A 14 19.49 4.11 -4.78
N LEU A 15 18.21 4.00 -5.14
CA LEU A 15 17.73 3.22 -6.28
C LEU A 15 17.40 4.17 -7.42
N SER A 16 18.17 4.10 -8.51
CA SER A 16 17.97 4.93 -9.69
C SER A 16 17.13 4.20 -10.75
N ASN A 17 16.38 4.95 -11.55
CA ASN A 17 15.61 4.42 -12.68
C ASN A 17 16.47 4.13 -13.93
N LEU A 18 17.80 4.17 -13.82
CA LEU A 18 18.71 3.93 -14.95
C LEU A 18 18.90 2.44 -15.23
N ASP A 19 18.81 1.62 -14.18
CA ASP A 19 18.95 0.17 -14.24
C ASP A 19 17.84 -0.50 -13.43
N VAL A 20 17.61 -1.78 -13.69
CA VAL A 20 16.74 -2.59 -12.84
C VAL A 20 17.42 -2.82 -11.49
N ASN A 21 16.82 -2.33 -10.41
CA ASN A 21 17.26 -2.59 -9.05
C ASN A 21 16.64 -3.89 -8.54
N ILE A 22 17.45 -4.74 -7.92
CA ILE A 22 16.98 -6.01 -7.34
C ILE A 22 17.41 -6.04 -5.88
N LEU A 23 16.42 -6.09 -4.99
CA LEU A 23 16.60 -6.31 -3.56
C LEU A 23 15.94 -7.63 -3.18
N GLY A 24 16.77 -8.60 -2.81
CA GLY A 24 16.42 -10.01 -2.64
C GLY A 24 16.81 -10.88 -3.86
N PRO A 25 16.56 -12.20 -3.80
CA PRO A 25 16.05 -12.92 -2.64
C PRO A 25 17.11 -13.03 -1.52
N GLY A 26 16.66 -13.34 -0.29
CA GLY A 26 17.53 -13.62 0.85
C GLY A 26 18.25 -12.41 1.44
N ALA A 27 17.99 -11.21 0.92
CA ALA A 27 18.54 -9.98 1.46
C ALA A 27 17.79 -9.56 2.73
N THR A 28 18.53 -9.02 3.70
CA THR A 28 17.99 -8.31 4.86
C THR A 28 18.48 -6.87 4.86
N LEU A 29 17.56 -5.90 4.98
CA LEU A 29 17.88 -4.50 5.22
C LEU A 29 17.40 -4.13 6.62
N GLU A 30 18.33 -3.71 7.48
CA GLU A 30 18.03 -3.39 8.88
C GLU A 30 18.48 -1.98 9.22
N ARG A 31 17.59 -1.13 9.74
CA ARG A 31 17.91 0.27 10.05
C ARG A 31 18.51 1.02 8.86
N CYS A 32 18.03 0.72 7.65
CA CYS A 32 18.50 1.33 6.41
C CYS A 32 17.53 2.40 5.92
N ASP A 33 18.05 3.36 5.17
CA ASP A 33 17.25 4.37 4.48
C ASP A 33 17.31 4.15 2.97
N VAL A 34 16.19 3.73 2.38
CA VAL A 34 16.09 3.45 0.94
C VAL A 34 15.38 4.61 0.25
N TYR A 35 16.07 5.27 -0.68
CA TYR A 35 15.54 6.33 -1.52
C TYR A 35 15.38 5.81 -2.96
N SER A 36 14.19 5.92 -3.53
CA SER A 36 13.86 5.38 -4.84
C SER A 36 13.25 6.45 -5.74
N ASP A 37 13.79 6.64 -6.95
CA ASP A 37 13.08 7.30 -8.07
C ASP A 37 12.67 6.27 -9.14
N CYS A 38 12.59 4.99 -8.78
CA CYS A 38 12.29 3.94 -9.74
C CYS A 38 10.84 4.02 -10.21
N ALA A 39 10.62 3.81 -11.51
CA ALA A 39 9.39 3.21 -12.00
C ALA A 39 9.39 1.72 -11.64
N SER A 40 8.21 1.10 -11.59
CA SER A 40 8.08 -0.30 -11.13
C SER A 40 8.84 -1.31 -11.99
N ALA A 41 8.99 -1.04 -13.29
CA ALA A 41 9.83 -1.86 -14.17
C ALA A 41 11.33 -1.85 -13.80
N ALA A 42 11.78 -0.82 -13.08
CA ALA A 42 13.15 -0.68 -12.61
C ALA A 42 13.34 -1.12 -11.15
N LEU A 43 12.32 -1.73 -10.52
CA LEU A 43 12.37 -2.16 -9.12
C LEU A 43 11.82 -3.57 -8.94
N VAL A 44 12.68 -4.45 -8.44
CA VAL A 44 12.30 -5.78 -7.97
C VAL A 44 12.67 -5.88 -6.50
N MET A 45 11.67 -6.01 -5.65
CA MET A 45 11.81 -6.24 -4.21
C MET A 45 11.05 -7.53 -3.88
N ALA A 46 11.75 -8.66 -3.91
CA ALA A 46 11.14 -9.97 -3.80
C ALA A 46 11.98 -10.90 -2.91
N GLY A 47 11.34 -11.56 -1.95
CA GLY A 47 12.05 -12.37 -0.93
C GLY A 47 13.01 -11.54 -0.08
N LEU A 48 12.70 -10.26 0.11
CA LEU A 48 13.43 -9.30 0.93
C LEU A 48 12.90 -9.31 2.35
N ASP A 49 13.75 -9.18 3.35
CA ASP A 49 13.36 -8.83 4.72
C ASP A 49 13.84 -7.41 5.04
N MET A 50 12.92 -6.49 5.33
CA MET A 50 13.25 -5.09 5.62
C MET A 50 12.67 -4.70 6.98
N ARG A 51 13.56 -4.30 7.89
CA ARG A 51 13.24 -4.11 9.31
C ARG A 51 13.71 -2.77 9.83
N GLU A 52 12.86 -2.09 10.60
CA GLU A 52 13.20 -0.84 11.28
C GLU A 52 13.82 0.20 10.33
N SER A 53 13.37 0.21 9.08
CA SER A 53 14.00 0.92 7.96
C SER A 53 13.04 1.95 7.36
N SER A 54 13.51 2.76 6.42
CA SER A 54 12.65 3.66 5.64
C SER A 54 12.70 3.33 4.15
N PHE A 55 11.56 3.47 3.47
CA PHE A 55 11.46 3.44 2.01
C PHE A 55 10.77 4.72 1.53
N THR A 56 11.53 5.59 0.89
CA THR A 56 11.05 6.87 0.36
C THR A 56 11.02 6.82 -1.16
N GLN A 57 9.82 6.78 -1.73
CA GLN A 57 9.61 6.99 -3.15
C GLN A 57 9.62 8.49 -3.47
N GLN A 58 10.53 8.91 -4.35
CA GLN A 58 10.79 10.30 -4.70
C GLN A 58 10.34 10.60 -6.14
N HIS A 59 10.01 11.88 -6.39
CA HIS A 59 9.66 12.51 -7.67
C HIS A 59 8.46 11.96 -8.44
N ARG A 60 8.18 10.65 -8.39
CA ARG A 60 7.08 9.96 -9.08
C ARG A 60 6.39 8.96 -8.18
N ALA A 61 5.16 8.57 -8.53
CA ALA A 61 4.50 7.45 -7.87
C ALA A 61 5.14 6.12 -8.26
N LEU A 62 5.24 5.20 -7.31
CA LEU A 62 5.47 3.78 -7.59
C LEU A 62 4.11 3.15 -7.92
N ILE A 63 3.99 2.46 -9.07
CA ILE A 63 2.70 2.06 -9.64
C ILE A 63 2.67 0.54 -9.86
N GLU A 64 1.69 -0.17 -9.33
CA GLU A 64 1.53 -1.63 -9.56
C GLU A 64 2.71 -2.48 -9.07
N ALA A 65 3.50 -1.99 -8.11
CA ALA A 65 4.57 -2.77 -7.51
C ALA A 65 4.00 -3.90 -6.65
N ARG A 66 4.55 -5.11 -6.80
CA ARG A 66 4.16 -6.31 -6.04
C ARG A 66 5.38 -6.82 -5.28
N PHE A 67 5.32 -6.77 -3.95
CA PHE A 67 6.44 -7.13 -3.09
C PHE A 67 6.42 -8.62 -2.74
N LYS A 68 6.51 -9.50 -3.75
CA LYS A 68 6.34 -10.95 -3.59
C LYS A 68 7.29 -11.52 -2.53
N LYS A 69 6.73 -12.24 -1.56
CA LYS A 69 7.46 -12.84 -0.41
C LYS A 69 8.32 -11.86 0.38
N ALA A 70 8.14 -10.54 0.21
CA ALA A 70 8.83 -9.57 1.01
C ALA A 70 8.21 -9.51 2.41
N HIS A 71 9.04 -9.20 3.39
CA HIS A 71 8.64 -8.96 4.77
C HIS A 71 9.04 -7.53 5.15
N PHE A 72 8.07 -6.76 5.63
CA PHE A 72 8.26 -5.39 6.11
C PHE A 72 7.84 -5.33 7.58
N SER A 73 8.80 -5.06 8.47
CA SER A 73 8.54 -4.94 9.92
C SER A 73 9.09 -3.63 10.46
N GLY A 74 8.24 -2.75 11.00
CA GLY A 74 8.73 -1.47 11.50
C GLY A 74 9.22 -0.52 10.40
N VAL A 75 8.74 -0.69 9.17
CA VAL A 75 9.20 0.11 8.02
C VAL A 75 8.35 1.37 7.87
N THR A 76 9.00 2.52 7.68
CA THR A 76 8.32 3.77 7.34
C THR A 76 8.32 3.97 5.82
N PHE A 77 7.14 4.06 5.22
CA PHE A 77 6.95 4.32 3.80
C PHE A 77 6.57 5.78 3.57
N ARG A 78 7.23 6.43 2.61
CA ARG A 78 7.00 7.83 2.23
C ARG A 78 6.90 7.96 0.71
N GLY A 79 6.18 8.97 0.25
CA GLY A 79 5.97 9.22 -1.18
C GLY A 79 4.62 8.68 -1.67
N SER A 80 4.47 8.53 -2.99
CA SER A 80 3.21 8.13 -3.61
C SER A 80 3.26 6.69 -4.11
N PHE A 81 2.21 5.93 -3.82
CA PHE A 81 2.03 4.54 -4.22
C PHE A 81 0.64 4.37 -4.84
N THR A 82 0.57 3.72 -6.00
CA THR A 82 -0.69 3.53 -6.72
C THR A 82 -0.81 2.07 -7.13
N ASP A 83 -1.93 1.45 -6.79
CA ASP A 83 -2.24 0.07 -7.16
C ASP A 83 -1.16 -0.96 -6.76
N CYS A 84 -0.37 -0.68 -5.71
CA CYS A 84 0.66 -1.58 -5.17
C CYS A 84 0.08 -2.65 -4.24
N ASP A 85 0.71 -3.82 -4.17
CA ASP A 85 0.40 -4.84 -3.14
C ASP A 85 1.50 -4.87 -2.09
N PHE A 86 1.13 -4.54 -0.86
CA PHE A 86 1.92 -4.76 0.34
C PHE A 86 1.54 -6.11 0.94
N GLY A 87 2.45 -7.07 0.88
CA GLY A 87 2.19 -8.47 1.20
C GLY A 87 2.10 -9.34 -0.06
N ASP A 88 1.63 -10.57 0.11
CA ASP A 88 1.61 -11.57 -0.97
C ASP A 88 0.34 -12.44 -0.89
N TRP A 89 -0.29 -12.65 -2.04
CA TRP A 89 -1.47 -13.50 -2.21
C TRP A 89 -1.14 -14.98 -1.97
N ASP A 90 0.06 -15.40 -2.36
CA ASP A 90 0.44 -16.82 -2.41
C ASP A 90 1.17 -17.28 -1.13
N ALA A 91 1.28 -16.44 -0.11
CA ALA A 91 2.15 -16.70 1.03
C ALA A 91 1.42 -17.35 2.23
N PRO A 92 2.09 -18.25 2.98
CA PRO A 92 1.51 -18.86 4.17
C PRO A 92 1.22 -17.82 5.25
N VAL A 93 0.23 -18.11 6.11
CA VAL A 93 -0.36 -17.24 7.14
C VAL A 93 0.64 -16.78 8.22
N ARG A 94 1.61 -15.96 7.86
CA ARG A 94 2.39 -15.13 8.77
C ARG A 94 2.41 -13.71 8.23
N PRO A 95 2.34 -12.68 9.09
CA PRO A 95 2.22 -11.31 8.61
C PRO A 95 3.43 -10.92 7.76
N HIS A 96 3.15 -10.49 6.53
CA HIS A 96 4.17 -9.95 5.63
C HIS A 96 4.47 -8.49 5.90
N VAL A 97 3.53 -7.79 6.53
CA VAL A 97 3.64 -6.39 6.88
C VAL A 97 3.11 -6.23 8.31
N ALA A 98 3.95 -5.69 9.19
CA ALA A 98 3.60 -5.41 10.57
C ALA A 98 4.36 -4.18 11.09
N ASN A 99 3.76 -3.46 12.03
CA ASN A 99 4.34 -2.28 12.69
C ASN A 99 4.81 -1.19 11.72
N CYS A 100 4.26 -1.13 10.50
CA CYS A 100 4.72 -0.21 9.47
C CYS A 100 3.97 1.13 9.54
N ASP A 101 4.66 2.18 9.10
CA ASP A 101 4.15 3.55 9.12
C ASP A 101 3.99 4.08 7.69
N PHE A 102 2.75 4.33 7.29
CA PHE A 102 2.36 4.93 6.02
C PHE A 102 1.75 6.33 6.22
N SER A 103 1.85 6.92 7.41
CA SER A 103 1.18 8.20 7.72
C SER A 103 1.59 9.35 6.79
N GLU A 104 2.80 9.28 6.22
CA GLU A 104 3.34 10.23 5.24
C GLU A 104 3.32 9.71 3.79
N ALA A 105 2.70 8.55 3.56
CA ALA A 105 2.50 8.02 2.23
C ALA A 105 1.18 8.54 1.64
N LYS A 106 1.17 8.69 0.32
CA LYS A 106 -0.05 8.86 -0.45
C LYS A 106 -0.37 7.52 -1.11
N LEU A 107 -1.46 6.88 -0.66
CA LEU A 107 -1.88 5.55 -1.11
C LEU A 107 -3.14 5.66 -1.97
N ASP A 108 -3.19 4.86 -3.03
CA ASP A 108 -4.33 4.91 -3.94
C ASP A 108 -4.53 3.59 -4.68
N GLY A 109 -5.56 2.83 -4.29
CA GLY A 109 -5.77 1.46 -4.77
C GLY A 109 -4.74 0.47 -4.24
N CYS A 110 -3.99 0.83 -3.20
CA CYS A 110 -2.98 -0.06 -2.64
C CYS A 110 -3.65 -1.11 -1.75
N ARG A 111 -3.29 -2.39 -1.93
CA ARG A 111 -3.84 -3.51 -1.18
C ARG A 111 -2.84 -4.00 -0.15
N PHE A 112 -3.37 -4.43 0.99
CA PHE A 112 -2.62 -5.02 2.10
C PHE A 112 -3.06 -6.47 2.23
N LEU A 113 -2.13 -7.39 2.04
CA LEU A 113 -2.37 -8.82 1.90
C LEU A 113 -1.71 -9.57 3.05
N HIS A 114 -2.45 -10.40 3.78
CA HIS A 114 -1.91 -11.13 4.94
C HIS A 114 -1.07 -10.24 5.88
N CYS A 115 -1.60 -9.06 6.20
CA CYS A 115 -0.94 -8.06 7.05
C CYS A 115 -1.56 -8.06 8.45
N ASP A 116 -0.78 -7.65 9.46
CA ASP A 116 -1.32 -7.32 10.78
C ASP A 116 -1.80 -5.86 10.77
N ILE A 117 -3.02 -5.64 10.28
CA ILE A 117 -3.56 -4.30 10.00
C ILE A 117 -3.66 -3.40 11.23
N ASP A 118 -3.84 -3.97 12.42
CA ASP A 118 -3.97 -3.23 13.68
C ASP A 118 -2.65 -2.56 14.10
N THR A 119 -1.53 -3.03 13.53
CA THR A 119 -0.20 -2.46 13.77
C THR A 119 0.24 -1.43 12.74
N ILE A 120 -0.56 -1.21 11.68
CA ILE A 120 -0.22 -0.31 10.58
C ILE A 120 -0.76 1.09 10.85
N LYS A 121 0.08 2.11 10.67
CA LYS A 121 -0.37 3.51 10.68
C LYS A 121 -0.70 3.97 9.28
N PHE A 122 -1.98 4.20 8.99
CA PHE A 122 -2.45 4.67 7.69
C PHE A 122 -2.36 6.19 7.53
N PRO A 123 -2.36 6.71 6.29
CA PRO A 123 -2.46 8.13 6.03
C PRO A 123 -3.76 8.73 6.59
N LYS A 124 -3.69 9.98 7.06
CA LYS A 124 -4.87 10.78 7.40
C LYS A 124 -5.61 11.24 6.16
N TRP A 125 -6.84 11.71 6.35
CA TRP A 125 -7.65 12.34 5.32
C TRP A 125 -6.83 13.40 4.55
N PRO A 126 -6.84 13.40 3.21
CA PRO A 126 -7.74 12.71 2.28
C PRO A 126 -7.41 11.24 1.96
N GLY A 127 -6.47 10.62 2.68
CA GLY A 127 -6.33 9.17 2.69
C GLY A 127 -7.49 8.49 3.42
N PHE A 128 -7.94 7.35 2.91
CA PHE A 128 -8.88 6.46 3.59
C PHE A 128 -8.47 5.01 3.41
N THR A 129 -8.94 4.13 4.28
CA THR A 129 -8.68 2.69 4.21
C THR A 129 -9.97 1.92 4.42
N LEU A 130 -10.24 0.92 3.59
CA LEU A 130 -11.31 -0.05 3.79
C LEU A 130 -10.68 -1.34 4.34
N THR A 131 -10.96 -1.67 5.60
CA THR A 131 -10.52 -2.93 6.22
C THR A 131 -11.51 -4.05 5.92
N HIS A 132 -10.99 -5.27 5.75
CA HIS A 132 -11.74 -6.46 5.37
C HIS A 132 -12.76 -6.21 4.23
N PRO A 133 -12.30 -5.71 3.07
CA PRO A 133 -13.15 -5.23 1.97
C PRO A 133 -14.27 -6.19 1.56
N ILE A 134 -14.01 -7.50 1.59
CA ILE A 134 -15.00 -8.53 1.25
C ILE A 134 -16.28 -8.44 2.10
N LEU A 135 -16.15 -8.03 3.38
CA LEU A 135 -17.29 -7.89 4.30
C LEU A 135 -18.15 -6.66 3.98
N ALA A 136 -17.60 -5.69 3.24
CA ALA A 136 -18.32 -4.50 2.81
C ALA A 136 -19.05 -4.69 1.46
N ARG A 137 -18.84 -5.81 0.77
CA ARG A 137 -19.35 -6.05 -0.59
C ARG A 137 -20.87 -5.93 -0.70
N ASP A 138 -21.60 -6.66 0.14
CA ASP A 138 -23.07 -6.63 0.12
C ASP A 138 -23.62 -5.23 0.40
N PHE A 139 -22.99 -4.51 1.34
CA PHE A 139 -23.35 -3.13 1.63
C PHE A 139 -23.16 -2.22 0.42
N VAL A 140 -22.00 -2.31 -0.25
CA VAL A 140 -21.69 -1.52 -1.44
C VAL A 140 -22.67 -1.84 -2.57
N LEU A 141 -22.94 -3.11 -2.86
CA LEU A 141 -23.83 -3.52 -3.94
C LEU A 141 -25.30 -3.16 -3.68
N SER A 142 -25.72 -3.05 -2.42
CA SER A 142 -27.10 -2.67 -2.06
C SER A 142 -27.43 -1.18 -2.27
N ARG A 143 -26.42 -0.33 -2.50
CA ARG A 143 -26.56 1.13 -2.54
C ARG A 143 -26.41 1.70 -3.95
N LYS A 144 -27.03 2.86 -4.16
CA LYS A 144 -26.81 3.68 -5.35
C LYS A 144 -25.65 4.64 -5.08
N TRP A 145 -24.66 4.61 -5.96
CA TRP A 145 -23.48 5.46 -5.88
C TRP A 145 -23.40 6.39 -7.10
N PRO A 146 -22.71 7.54 -6.98
CA PRO A 146 -22.17 8.20 -8.17
C PRO A 146 -21.36 7.19 -8.99
N VAL A 147 -21.55 7.18 -10.32
CA VAL A 147 -21.06 6.10 -11.20
C VAL A 147 -19.58 5.74 -10.95
N LYS A 148 -18.70 6.73 -10.85
CA LYS A 148 -17.26 6.50 -10.64
C LYS A 148 -16.92 6.02 -9.24
N VAL A 149 -17.67 6.46 -8.22
CA VAL A 149 -17.53 5.96 -6.85
C VAL A 149 -17.96 4.50 -6.77
N GLY A 150 -19.12 4.16 -7.35
CA GLY A 150 -19.63 2.79 -7.36
C GLY A 150 -18.68 1.81 -8.05
N VAL A 151 -18.12 2.17 -9.21
CA VAL A 151 -17.13 1.34 -9.91
C VAL A 151 -15.89 1.08 -9.05
N ILE A 152 -15.37 2.11 -8.37
CA ILE A 152 -14.16 1.95 -7.56
C ILE A 152 -14.45 1.12 -6.29
N LEU A 153 -15.60 1.32 -5.65
CA LEU A 153 -15.99 0.52 -4.49
C LEU A 153 -16.31 -0.93 -4.86
N ASP A 154 -16.86 -1.20 -6.03
CA ASP A 154 -17.04 -2.56 -6.54
C ASP A 154 -15.68 -3.25 -6.68
N ILE A 155 -14.71 -2.59 -7.33
CA ILE A 155 -13.32 -3.11 -7.44
C ILE A 155 -12.68 -3.31 -6.06
N TYR A 156 -12.88 -2.38 -5.12
CA TYR A 156 -12.29 -2.50 -3.78
C TYR A 156 -12.91 -3.62 -2.97
N THR A 157 -14.21 -3.92 -3.15
CA THR A 157 -14.90 -4.98 -2.38
C THR A 157 -14.88 -6.34 -3.07
N ASP A 158 -14.54 -6.40 -4.35
CA ASP A 158 -14.34 -7.65 -5.11
C ASP A 158 -12.94 -8.22 -4.89
N ASN A 159 -12.64 -8.61 -3.65
CA ASN A 159 -11.36 -9.21 -3.27
C ASN A 159 -11.57 -10.44 -2.39
N ASP A 160 -10.62 -11.37 -2.42
CA ASP A 160 -10.60 -12.53 -1.52
C ASP A 160 -10.18 -12.14 -0.09
N SER A 161 -10.36 -13.07 0.85
CA SER A 161 -10.13 -12.86 2.30
C SER A 161 -8.69 -12.49 2.68
N GLU A 162 -7.75 -12.81 1.80
CA GLU A 162 -6.32 -12.54 1.88
C GLU A 162 -6.05 -11.02 1.84
N CYS A 163 -6.91 -10.26 1.16
CA CYS A 163 -6.90 -8.81 1.18
C CYS A 163 -7.58 -8.29 2.45
N VAL A 164 -6.75 -7.91 3.42
CA VAL A 164 -7.21 -7.46 4.74
C VAL A 164 -7.45 -5.95 4.79
N ALA A 165 -6.89 -5.18 3.85
CA ALA A 165 -7.23 -3.77 3.68
C ALA A 165 -6.93 -3.23 2.28
N ILE A 166 -7.63 -2.16 1.87
CA ILE A 166 -7.32 -1.36 0.67
C ILE A 166 -7.32 0.12 1.03
N ALA A 167 -6.25 0.82 0.67
CA ALA A 167 -6.12 2.26 0.89
C ALA A 167 -6.36 3.06 -0.40
N GLY A 168 -7.04 4.20 -0.28
CA GLY A 168 -7.43 5.06 -1.39
C GLY A 168 -7.14 6.55 -1.17
N ASP A 169 -7.06 7.30 -2.27
CA ASP A 169 -6.96 8.77 -2.27
C ASP A 169 -8.34 9.37 -2.58
N ALA A 170 -8.99 9.91 -1.55
CA ALA A 170 -10.30 10.54 -1.68
C ALA A 170 -10.25 11.76 -2.63
N ALA A 171 -9.14 12.51 -2.65
CA ALA A 171 -9.02 13.66 -3.54
C ALA A 171 -8.96 13.25 -5.02
N ARG A 172 -8.32 12.12 -5.33
CA ARG A 172 -8.37 11.53 -6.68
C ARG A 172 -9.78 11.03 -7.00
N LEU A 173 -10.40 10.32 -6.08
CA LEU A 173 -11.73 9.74 -6.27
C LEU A 173 -12.82 10.82 -6.48
N ALA A 174 -12.86 11.82 -5.61
CA ALA A 174 -13.81 12.94 -5.69
C ALA A 174 -13.67 13.69 -7.02
N ARG A 175 -12.42 13.99 -7.43
CA ARG A 175 -12.14 14.62 -8.74
C ARG A 175 -12.62 13.75 -9.91
N LYS A 176 -12.38 12.44 -9.89
CA LYS A 176 -12.85 11.52 -10.94
C LYS A 176 -14.38 11.44 -10.99
N ALA A 177 -15.03 11.53 -9.84
CA ALA A 177 -16.48 11.45 -9.71
C ALA A 177 -17.20 12.78 -9.95
N GLY A 178 -16.47 13.91 -9.95
CA GLY A 178 -17.05 15.25 -10.11
C GLY A 178 -17.84 15.70 -8.87
N ILE A 179 -17.45 15.26 -7.68
CA ILE A 179 -18.06 15.63 -6.39
C ILE A 179 -17.01 16.28 -5.48
N THR A 180 -17.45 16.91 -4.39
CA THR A 180 -16.57 17.49 -3.37
C THR A 180 -15.94 16.43 -2.48
N LEU A 181 -14.88 16.80 -1.76
CA LEU A 181 -14.25 15.92 -0.76
C LEU A 181 -15.22 15.60 0.40
N ASP A 182 -16.00 16.57 0.86
CA ASP A 182 -16.93 16.39 1.97
C ASP A 182 -18.08 15.45 1.56
N GLU A 183 -18.66 15.64 0.36
CA GLU A 183 -19.68 14.71 -0.18
C GLU A 183 -19.12 13.29 -0.30
N LEU A 184 -17.87 13.14 -0.75
CA LEU A 184 -17.25 11.82 -0.81
C LEU A 184 -17.04 11.23 0.59
N ARG A 185 -16.62 12.05 1.57
CA ARG A 185 -16.44 11.59 2.95
C ARG A 185 -17.76 11.06 3.53
N ASP A 186 -18.85 11.78 3.32
CA ASP A 186 -20.20 11.39 3.74
C ASP A 186 -20.66 10.07 3.09
N LEU A 187 -20.28 9.85 1.82
CA LEU A 187 -20.57 8.60 1.12
C LEU A 187 -19.78 7.41 1.66
N LEU A 188 -18.50 7.62 1.99
CA LEU A 188 -17.59 6.55 2.43
C LEU A 188 -17.81 6.15 3.89
N GLN A 189 -18.04 7.12 4.78
CA GLN A 189 -18.11 6.90 6.22
C GLN A 189 -19.09 5.79 6.68
N PRO A 190 -20.26 5.58 6.06
CA PRO A 190 -21.17 4.52 6.46
C PRO A 190 -20.75 3.10 6.06
N ILE A 191 -19.71 2.93 5.22
CA ILE A 191 -19.28 1.63 4.73
C ILE A 191 -18.67 0.81 5.88
N PRO A 192 -19.12 -0.43 6.13
CA PRO A 192 -18.51 -1.30 7.14
C PRO A 192 -17.01 -1.47 6.89
N GLY A 193 -16.19 -1.33 7.94
CA GLY A 193 -14.73 -1.41 7.82
C GLY A 193 -14.06 -0.16 7.25
N MET A 194 -14.81 0.91 6.96
CA MET A 194 -14.20 2.18 6.54
C MET A 194 -13.45 2.85 7.69
N LEU A 195 -12.18 3.16 7.45
CA LEU A 195 -11.28 3.90 8.32
C LEU A 195 -10.93 5.24 7.66
N ILE A 196 -11.35 6.32 8.30
CA ILE A 196 -11.01 7.70 7.93
C ILE A 196 -10.42 8.37 9.17
N LEU A 197 -9.17 8.82 9.06
CA LEU A 197 -8.40 9.41 10.15
C LEU A 197 -8.29 10.93 9.94
N ASP A 198 -8.40 11.71 11.01
CA ASP A 198 -8.24 13.19 11.00
C ASP A 198 -6.85 13.63 11.50
#